data_AF-A0A7S2GSA4-F1
#
_entry.id   AF-A0A7S2GSA4-F1
#
_cell.length_a   1.000
_cell.length_b   1.000
_cell.length_c   1.000
_cell.angle_alpha   90.00
_cell.angle_beta   90.00
_cell.angle_gamma   90.00
#
_symmetry.space_group_name_H-M   'P 1'
#
loop_
_entity.id
_entity.type
_entity.pdbx_description
1 polymer ?
#
loop_
_entity_poly.entity_id
_entity_poly.type
_entity_poly.pdbx_seq_one_letter_code
_entity_poly.pdbx_strand_id
1 'polypeptide(L)'
;CDSRTLPRGSLFACEYTKAFLRVFTLLALNISLAVAIRIILQERIYYGMLRFGGLVDFADSAPLRDPLLWVLAVSLLHGLLHFVLKFCNSNAWRTDSLKDDLQEIQEVVQAFVAPAFVFMALFYSSFDIEATLIPLNKYFEEDWDYAKCTLGSIAPLDERILRHIFEEQDVVGELKEPTIHAAYSRLVHLHSEHKADLSPHYWFAELWPAKLLLDPRLTDRESRNFRCVFHVVLAVAGVVNATTLGVLASQAFKDIYYDAWLQGQPEDALSGAVILAHAVFLSCLLWKCVMRAELCQSSACCMARPKEPC
;
A
#
# COMPACT_ATOMS: atom_id res chain seq x y z
N CYS A 1 -15.43 10.36 26.74
CA CYS A 1 -14.62 11.53 27.08
C CYS A 1 -15.60 12.65 27.40
N ASP A 2 -15.94 12.86 28.66
CA ASP A 2 -16.87 13.92 29.04
C ASP A 2 -16.08 15.03 29.76
N SER A 3 -16.14 16.24 29.22
CA SER A 3 -15.45 17.42 29.76
C SER A 3 -15.97 17.83 31.14
N ARG A 4 -17.16 17.36 31.51
CA ARG A 4 -17.77 17.62 32.83
C ARG A 4 -17.17 16.78 33.95
N THR A 5 -16.61 15.62 33.63
CA THR A 5 -16.18 14.63 34.64
C THR A 5 -14.68 14.41 34.66
N LEU A 6 -13.98 14.65 33.55
CA LEU A 6 -12.56 14.33 33.42
C LEU A 6 -11.66 15.55 33.63
N PRO A 7 -10.48 15.37 34.27
CA PRO A 7 -9.42 16.37 34.24
C PRO A 7 -9.03 16.72 32.81
N ARG A 8 -8.66 17.99 32.56
CA ARG A 8 -8.33 18.49 31.21
C ARG A 8 -7.32 17.61 30.47
N GLY A 9 -6.24 17.18 31.13
CA GLY A 9 -5.23 16.32 30.50
C GLY A 9 -5.79 14.98 29.99
N SER A 10 -6.62 14.32 30.81
CA SER A 10 -7.29 13.08 30.42
C SER A 10 -8.29 13.28 29.29
N LEU A 11 -8.98 14.43 29.26
CA LEU A 11 -9.91 14.79 28.19
C LEU A 11 -9.18 14.94 26.84
N PHE A 12 -8.09 15.72 26.80
CA PHE A 12 -7.27 15.86 25.59
C PHE A 12 -6.71 14.51 25.12
N ALA A 13 -6.18 13.69 26.04
CA ALA A 13 -5.68 12.36 25.70
C ALA A 13 -6.79 11.44 25.16
N CYS A 14 -7.99 11.53 25.73
CA CYS A 14 -9.15 10.74 25.34
C CYS A 14 -9.63 11.11 23.93
N GLU A 15 -9.80 12.41 23.62
CA GLU A 15 -10.20 12.85 22.26
C GLU A 15 -9.10 12.59 21.22
N TYR A 16 -7.82 12.77 21.59
CA TYR A 16 -6.68 12.42 20.73
C TYR A 16 -6.69 10.94 20.33
N THR A 17 -6.80 10.02 21.30
CA THR A 17 -6.81 8.57 21.05
C THR A 17 -8.08 8.10 20.33
N LYS A 18 -9.22 8.74 20.60
CA LYS A 18 -10.50 8.50 19.91
C LYS A 18 -10.42 8.82 18.41
N ALA A 19 -9.65 9.84 18.03
CA ALA A 19 -9.43 10.14 16.62
C ALA A 19 -8.75 8.97 15.89
N PHE A 20 -7.72 8.36 16.49
CA PHE A 20 -7.09 7.15 15.92
C PHE A 20 -8.07 5.98 15.79
N LEU A 21 -8.94 5.79 16.80
CA LEU A 21 -9.98 4.76 16.74
C LEU A 21 -10.92 4.96 15.53
N ARG A 22 -11.37 6.20 15.31
CA ARG A 22 -12.27 6.55 14.20
C ARG A 22 -11.61 6.37 12.83
N VAL A 23 -10.33 6.70 12.73
CA VAL A 23 -9.60 6.72 11.44
C VAL A 23 -9.00 5.37 11.08
N PHE A 24 -8.74 4.49 12.06
CA PHE A 24 -8.05 3.22 11.84
C PHE A 24 -8.64 2.38 10.72
N THR A 25 -9.96 2.13 10.70
CA THR A 25 -10.59 1.28 9.69
C THR A 25 -10.47 1.87 8.28
N LEU A 26 -10.62 3.20 8.16
CA LEU A 26 -10.46 3.91 6.90
C LEU A 26 -9.01 3.91 6.43
N LEU A 27 -8.06 4.09 7.34
CA LEU A 27 -6.62 4.00 7.07
C LEU A 27 -6.23 2.58 6.61
N ALA A 28 -6.68 1.55 7.32
CA ALA A 28 -6.49 0.14 7.00
C ALA A 28 -7.00 -0.22 5.60
N LEU A 29 -8.20 0.24 5.25
CA LEU A 29 -8.79 0.03 3.91
C LEU A 29 -7.90 0.62 2.80
N ASN A 30 -7.47 1.87 2.95
CA ASN A 30 -6.69 2.55 1.91
C ASN A 30 -5.26 2.01 1.81
N ILE A 31 -4.62 1.66 2.93
CA ILE A 31 -3.31 1.00 2.92
C ILE A 31 -3.41 -0.38 2.28
N SER A 32 -4.44 -1.17 2.59
CA SER A 32 -4.66 -2.49 1.97
C SER A 32 -4.85 -2.38 0.47
N LEU A 33 -5.55 -1.36 0.00
CA LEU A 33 -5.75 -1.11 -1.41
C LEU A 33 -4.45 -0.73 -2.12
N ALA A 34 -3.60 0.10 -1.48
CA ALA A 34 -2.27 0.42 -2.00
C ALA A 34 -1.36 -0.82 -2.08
N VAL A 35 -1.37 -1.68 -1.06
CA VAL A 35 -0.63 -2.95 -1.05
C VAL A 35 -1.18 -3.91 -2.10
N ALA A 36 -2.51 -4.03 -2.26
CA ALA A 36 -3.11 -4.88 -3.29
C ALA A 36 -2.69 -4.44 -4.71
N ILE A 37 -2.65 -3.13 -4.97
CA ILE A 37 -2.15 -2.60 -6.25
C ILE A 37 -0.69 -3.02 -6.48
N ARG A 38 0.15 -2.95 -5.45
CA ARG A 38 1.56 -3.40 -5.52
C ARG A 38 1.65 -4.90 -5.83
N ILE A 39 0.89 -5.74 -5.12
CA ILE A 39 0.88 -7.20 -5.31
C ILE A 39 0.47 -7.56 -6.75
N ILE A 40 -0.61 -6.96 -7.28
CA ILE A 40 -1.07 -7.21 -8.66
C ILE A 40 0.05 -6.94 -9.69
N LEU A 41 0.81 -5.86 -9.49
CA LEU A 41 1.93 -5.50 -10.36
C LEU A 41 3.10 -6.48 -10.24
N GLN A 42 3.45 -6.86 -9.00
CA GLN A 42 4.54 -7.80 -8.71
C GLN A 42 4.22 -9.20 -9.24
N GLU A 43 3.00 -9.70 -9.04
CA GLU A 43 2.57 -10.98 -9.60
C GLU A 43 2.63 -10.96 -11.13
N ARG A 44 2.15 -9.89 -11.77
CA ARG A 44 2.17 -9.79 -13.24
C ARG A 44 3.59 -9.78 -13.79
N ILE A 45 4.53 -9.09 -13.15
CA ILE A 45 5.92 -9.07 -13.60
C ILE A 45 6.64 -10.39 -13.31
N TYR A 46 6.36 -11.03 -12.16
CA TYR A 46 6.92 -12.33 -11.81
C TYR A 46 6.56 -13.38 -12.85
N TYR A 47 5.27 -13.59 -13.12
CA TYR A 47 4.83 -14.56 -14.12
C TYR A 47 5.22 -14.16 -15.53
N GLY A 48 5.31 -12.86 -15.79
CA GLY A 48 5.84 -12.32 -17.03
C GLY A 48 7.26 -12.79 -17.28
N MET A 49 8.17 -12.50 -16.36
CA MET A 49 9.59 -12.87 -16.44
C MET A 49 9.81 -14.38 -16.41
N LEU A 50 9.03 -15.12 -15.62
CA LEU A 50 9.11 -16.57 -15.52
C LEU A 50 8.95 -17.24 -16.88
N ARG A 51 8.02 -16.73 -17.71
CA ARG A 51 7.81 -17.22 -19.08
C ARG A 51 9.00 -16.97 -20.02
N PHE A 52 9.89 -16.04 -19.69
CA PHE A 52 11.10 -15.70 -20.47
C PHE A 52 12.38 -16.21 -19.81
N GLY A 53 12.28 -17.17 -18.90
CA GLY A 53 13.44 -17.78 -18.25
C GLY A 53 14.09 -16.87 -17.20
N GLY A 54 13.35 -15.91 -16.63
CA GLY A 54 13.78 -15.11 -15.48
C GLY A 54 13.01 -15.48 -14.22
N LEU A 55 13.72 -15.91 -13.16
CA LEU A 55 13.13 -16.09 -11.83
C LEU A 55 13.40 -14.84 -11.01
N VAL A 56 12.39 -13.97 -10.85
CA VAL A 56 12.54 -12.76 -10.04
C VAL A 56 12.54 -13.15 -8.56
N ASP A 57 13.65 -12.86 -7.90
CA ASP A 57 13.82 -12.90 -6.45
C ASP A 57 13.40 -11.53 -5.91
N PHE A 58 12.20 -11.47 -5.32
CA PHE A 58 11.71 -10.25 -4.70
C PHE A 58 12.49 -10.02 -3.42
N ALA A 59 13.11 -8.85 -3.30
CA ALA A 59 13.91 -8.57 -2.12
C ALA A 59 13.06 -8.70 -0.86
N ASP A 60 13.45 -9.60 0.05
CA ASP A 60 12.82 -9.80 1.37
C ASP A 60 12.58 -8.46 2.07
N SER A 61 11.39 -7.91 1.87
CA SER A 61 10.94 -6.73 2.57
C SER A 61 10.48 -7.21 3.92
N ALA A 62 11.40 -7.29 4.88
CA ALA A 62 11.06 -7.59 6.26
C ALA A 62 9.85 -6.70 6.65
N PRO A 63 8.67 -7.25 6.96
CA PRO A 63 7.44 -6.46 7.10
C PRO A 63 7.58 -5.36 8.15
N LEU A 64 8.39 -5.63 9.18
CA LEU A 64 8.76 -4.69 10.24
C LEU A 64 9.61 -3.49 9.76
N ARG A 65 10.04 -3.47 8.51
CA ARG A 65 10.68 -2.30 7.87
C ARG A 65 9.69 -1.51 7.03
N ASP A 66 8.48 -1.99 6.78
CA ASP A 66 7.51 -1.22 6.00
C ASP A 66 6.86 -0.12 6.86
N PRO A 67 6.94 1.16 6.44
CA PRO A 67 6.39 2.27 7.20
C PRO A 67 4.85 2.25 7.27
N LEU A 68 4.16 1.65 6.29
CA LEU A 68 2.72 1.48 6.28
C LEU A 68 2.26 0.56 7.41
N LEU A 69 2.99 -0.54 7.64
CA LEU A 69 2.72 -1.44 8.77
C LEU A 69 2.88 -0.71 10.10
N TRP A 70 3.93 0.10 10.25
CA TRP A 70 4.15 0.91 11.46
C TRP A 70 3.05 1.95 11.67
N VAL A 71 2.61 2.63 10.61
CA VAL A 71 1.51 3.60 10.70
C VAL A 71 0.22 2.92 11.18
N LEU A 72 -0.11 1.73 10.66
CA LEU A 72 -1.25 0.94 11.13
C LEU A 72 -1.08 0.46 12.58
N ALA A 73 0.09 -0.05 12.94
CA ALA A 73 0.37 -0.54 14.29
C ALA A 73 0.29 0.59 15.33
N VAL A 74 0.85 1.77 15.03
CA VAL A 74 0.74 2.97 15.87
C VAL A 74 -0.71 3.41 15.98
N SER A 75 -1.45 3.45 14.86
CA SER A 75 -2.87 3.81 14.88
C SER A 75 -3.71 2.84 15.72
N LEU A 76 -3.45 1.53 15.61
CA LEU A 76 -4.11 0.51 16.42
C LEU A 76 -3.77 0.68 17.90
N LEU A 77 -2.48 0.86 18.23
CA LEU A 77 -2.04 1.04 19.62
C LEU A 77 -2.71 2.26 20.27
N HIS A 78 -2.79 3.38 19.55
CA HIS A 78 -3.49 4.58 20.02
C HIS A 78 -5.01 4.35 20.16
N GLY A 79 -5.62 3.61 19.24
CA GLY A 79 -7.02 3.18 19.34
C GLY A 79 -7.27 2.27 20.56
N LEU A 80 -6.37 1.34 20.87
CA LEU A 80 -6.44 0.50 22.06
C LEU A 80 -6.24 1.32 23.35
N LEU A 81 -5.31 2.28 23.32
CA LEU A 81 -5.09 3.20 24.44
C LEU A 81 -6.35 4.02 24.75
N HIS A 82 -7.18 4.35 23.75
CA HIS A 82 -8.47 5.01 23.98
C HIS A 82 -9.35 4.20 24.94
N PHE A 83 -9.46 2.88 24.72
CA PHE A 83 -10.25 2.01 25.59
C PHE A 83 -9.65 1.89 26.98
N VAL A 84 -8.32 1.78 27.08
CA VAL A 84 -7.63 1.79 28.39
C VAL A 84 -7.95 3.08 29.16
N LEU A 85 -7.82 4.24 28.51
CA LEU A 85 -8.17 5.53 29.11
C LEU A 85 -9.65 5.59 29.49
N LYS A 86 -10.54 5.06 28.65
CA LYS A 86 -11.98 4.98 28.93
C LYS A 86 -12.24 4.15 30.19
N PHE A 87 -11.67 2.95 30.31
CA PHE A 87 -11.86 2.09 31.48
C PHE A 87 -11.20 2.64 32.74
N CYS A 88 -9.97 3.16 32.66
CA CYS A 88 -9.29 3.76 33.80
C CYS A 88 -10.05 4.97 34.37
N ASN A 89 -10.68 5.76 33.51
CA ASN A 89 -11.46 6.94 33.91
C ASN A 89 -12.93 6.60 34.25
N SER A 90 -13.51 5.54 33.68
CA SER A 90 -14.82 5.00 34.07
C SER A 90 -14.78 4.44 35.50
N ASN A 91 -13.61 3.92 35.89
CA ASN A 91 -13.30 3.41 37.22
C ASN A 91 -13.10 4.48 38.30
N ALA A 92 -14.04 5.42 38.39
CA ALA A 92 -14.47 5.91 39.69
C ALA A 92 -15.23 4.79 40.46
N TRP A 93 -14.53 3.67 40.73
CA TRP A 93 -14.76 2.62 41.73
C TRP A 93 -16.18 2.46 42.30
N ARG A 94 -17.20 2.18 41.46
CA ARG A 94 -18.52 1.77 41.95
C ARG A 94 -18.69 0.27 41.78
N THR A 95 -18.62 -0.45 42.89
CA THR A 95 -18.67 -1.92 42.99
C THR A 95 -19.92 -2.58 42.38
N ASP A 96 -20.95 -1.83 42.05
CA ASP A 96 -22.22 -2.37 41.55
C ASP A 96 -22.25 -2.56 40.01
N SER A 97 -21.22 -2.13 39.26
CA SER A 97 -21.26 -2.01 37.79
C SER A 97 -20.54 -3.11 36.98
N LEU A 98 -20.05 -4.18 37.62
CA LEU A 98 -19.17 -5.15 36.94
C LEU A 98 -19.82 -5.85 35.73
N LYS A 99 -21.15 -6.05 35.73
CA LYS A 99 -21.86 -6.67 34.60
C LYS A 99 -21.90 -5.77 33.38
N ASP A 100 -22.13 -4.48 33.59
CA ASP A 100 -22.25 -3.49 32.51
C ASP A 100 -20.88 -3.28 31.85
N ASP A 101 -19.81 -3.23 32.65
CA ASP A 101 -18.43 -3.13 32.16
C ASP A 101 -18.03 -4.34 31.31
N LEU A 102 -18.43 -5.56 31.72
CA LEU A 102 -18.15 -6.78 30.95
C LEU A 102 -18.85 -6.78 29.59
N GLN A 103 -20.10 -6.31 29.54
CA GLN A 103 -20.83 -6.19 28.28
C GLN A 103 -20.15 -5.16 27.36
N GLU A 104 -19.75 -4.00 27.88
CA GLU A 104 -19.05 -2.98 27.10
C GLU A 104 -17.69 -3.48 26.59
N ILE A 105 -16.92 -4.17 27.43
CA ILE A 105 -15.66 -4.81 27.02
C ILE A 105 -15.91 -5.81 25.90
N GLN A 106 -16.94 -6.65 26.03
CA GLN A 106 -17.29 -7.63 25.01
C GLN A 106 -17.63 -6.95 23.68
N GLU A 107 -18.42 -5.88 23.69
CA GLU A 107 -18.78 -5.10 22.50
C GLU A 107 -17.53 -4.48 21.85
N VAL A 108 -16.63 -3.88 22.65
CA VAL A 108 -15.35 -3.33 22.15
C VAL A 108 -14.48 -4.41 21.52
N VAL A 109 -14.38 -5.57 22.16
CA VAL A 109 -13.58 -6.69 21.66
C VAL A 109 -14.13 -7.20 20.34
N GLN A 110 -15.45 -7.40 20.25
CA GLN A 110 -16.10 -7.93 19.06
C GLN A 110 -16.12 -6.92 17.90
N ALA A 111 -16.39 -5.63 18.19
CA ALA A 111 -16.55 -4.61 17.17
C ALA A 111 -15.23 -4.04 16.64
N PHE A 112 -14.16 -4.03 17.47
CA PHE A 112 -12.91 -3.39 17.10
C PHE A 112 -11.68 -4.28 17.29
N VAL A 113 -11.44 -4.78 18.51
CA VAL A 113 -10.15 -5.42 18.85
C VAL A 113 -9.93 -6.68 18.00
N ALA A 114 -10.87 -7.63 18.02
CA ALA A 114 -10.70 -8.89 17.29
C ALA A 114 -10.57 -8.66 15.76
N PRO A 115 -11.45 -7.89 15.10
CA PRO A 115 -11.27 -7.57 13.68
C PRO A 115 -9.95 -6.87 13.36
N ALA A 116 -9.50 -5.94 14.20
CA ALA A 116 -8.25 -5.21 13.98
C ALA A 116 -7.02 -6.14 14.09
N PHE A 117 -6.99 -7.04 15.08
CA PHE A 117 -5.89 -8.00 15.20
C PHE A 117 -5.90 -9.05 14.08
N VAL A 118 -7.07 -9.55 13.70
CA VAL A 118 -7.20 -10.45 12.54
C VAL A 118 -6.74 -9.75 11.27
N PHE A 119 -7.16 -8.51 11.05
CA PHE A 119 -6.70 -7.68 9.95
C PHE A 119 -5.18 -7.50 9.96
N MET A 120 -4.58 -7.12 11.09
CA MET A 120 -3.13 -6.94 11.19
C MET A 120 -2.37 -8.24 10.93
N ALA A 121 -2.88 -9.38 11.38
CA ALA A 121 -2.27 -10.69 11.11
C ALA A 121 -2.33 -11.05 9.62
N LEU A 122 -3.50 -10.90 8.98
CA LEU A 122 -3.66 -11.14 7.55
C LEU A 122 -2.85 -10.16 6.70
N PHE A 123 -2.83 -8.89 7.10
CA PHE A 123 -2.05 -7.84 6.46
C PHE A 123 -0.54 -8.13 6.57
N TYR A 124 -0.06 -8.54 7.75
CA TYR A 124 1.31 -9.00 7.93
C TYR A 124 1.65 -10.18 7.01
N SER A 125 0.78 -11.19 6.92
CA SER A 125 0.97 -12.33 6.03
C SER A 125 0.98 -11.95 4.55
N SER A 126 0.27 -10.89 4.15
CA SER A 126 0.25 -10.42 2.76
C SER A 126 1.55 -9.75 2.29
N PHE A 127 2.51 -9.49 3.19
CA PHE A 127 3.85 -9.02 2.81
C PHE A 127 4.72 -10.13 2.22
N ASP A 128 4.42 -11.39 2.52
CA ASP A 128 5.08 -12.53 1.92
C ASP A 128 4.47 -12.78 0.54
N ILE A 129 4.95 -12.01 -0.45
CA ILE A 129 4.51 -12.11 -1.84
C ILE A 129 4.81 -13.51 -2.37
N GLU A 130 5.93 -14.11 -1.99
CA GLU A 130 6.29 -15.46 -2.44
C GLU A 130 5.26 -16.50 -2.02
N ALA A 131 4.66 -16.34 -0.84
CA ALA A 131 3.56 -17.18 -0.39
C ALA A 131 2.26 -17.01 -1.20
N THR A 132 2.08 -15.90 -1.95
CA THR A 132 0.94 -15.72 -2.87
C THR A 132 1.21 -16.24 -4.29
N LEU A 133 2.48 -16.49 -4.63
CA LEU A 133 2.88 -17.01 -5.93
C LEU A 133 2.57 -18.51 -6.06
N ILE A 134 2.23 -18.94 -7.28
CA ILE A 134 2.03 -20.33 -7.60
C ILE A 134 3.38 -21.05 -7.47
N PRO A 135 3.47 -22.12 -6.65
CA PRO A 135 4.73 -22.83 -6.46
C PRO A 135 5.19 -23.45 -7.77
N LEU A 136 6.50 -23.43 -8.03
CA LEU A 136 7.10 -23.96 -9.26
C LEU A 136 6.72 -25.43 -9.54
N ASN A 137 6.48 -26.22 -8.49
CA ASN A 137 6.00 -27.60 -8.63
C ASN A 137 4.69 -27.70 -9.42
N LYS A 138 3.81 -26.69 -9.33
CA LYS A 138 2.53 -26.69 -10.07
C LYS A 138 2.74 -26.63 -11.59
N TYR A 139 3.82 -26.00 -12.06
CA TYR A 139 4.16 -25.96 -13.48
C TYR A 139 4.57 -27.34 -14.00
N PHE A 140 5.32 -28.11 -13.19
CA PHE A 140 5.66 -29.50 -13.53
C PHE A 140 4.45 -30.42 -13.54
N GLU A 141 3.43 -30.15 -12.71
CA GLU A 141 2.18 -30.91 -12.72
C GLU A 141 1.33 -30.65 -13.97
N GLU A 142 1.35 -29.43 -14.50
CA GLU A 142 0.53 -29.03 -15.65
C GLU A 142 1.19 -29.42 -17.00
N ASP A 143 2.49 -29.15 -17.17
CA ASP A 143 3.25 -29.54 -18.37
C ASP A 143 4.72 -29.81 -18.02
N TRP A 144 5.05 -31.09 -17.88
CA TRP A 144 6.39 -31.53 -17.48
C TRP A 144 7.47 -31.19 -18.52
N ASP A 145 7.17 -31.32 -19.82
CA ASP A 145 8.15 -31.10 -20.88
C ASP A 145 8.47 -29.60 -21.02
N TYR A 146 7.44 -28.75 -20.97
CA TYR A 146 7.62 -27.29 -20.98
C TYR A 146 8.36 -26.81 -19.73
N ALA A 147 7.96 -27.28 -18.54
CA ALA A 147 8.60 -26.90 -17.28
C ALA A 147 10.07 -27.31 -17.26
N LYS A 148 10.41 -28.52 -17.72
CA LYS A 148 11.79 -29.00 -17.79
C LYS A 148 12.66 -28.15 -18.73
N CYS A 149 12.15 -27.79 -19.90
CA CYS A 149 12.86 -26.94 -20.85
C CYS A 149 13.05 -25.51 -20.34
N THR A 150 12.01 -24.93 -19.72
CA THR A 150 12.02 -23.52 -19.30
C THR A 150 12.75 -23.31 -17.98
N LEU A 151 12.49 -24.16 -16.98
CA LEU A 151 13.10 -24.05 -15.65
C LEU A 151 14.55 -24.53 -15.64
N GLY A 152 14.95 -25.40 -16.57
CA GLY A 152 16.34 -25.84 -16.71
C GLY A 152 17.32 -24.74 -17.13
N SER A 153 16.82 -23.67 -17.76
CA SER A 153 17.62 -22.52 -18.21
C SER A 153 17.26 -21.22 -17.49
N ILE A 154 16.59 -21.29 -16.33
CA ILE A 154 16.10 -20.10 -15.64
C ILE A 154 17.24 -19.32 -14.99
N ALA A 155 17.30 -18.02 -15.26
CA ALA A 155 18.24 -17.09 -14.63
C ALA A 155 17.62 -16.50 -13.37
N PRO A 156 18.26 -16.58 -12.19
CA PRO A 156 17.83 -15.83 -11.02
C PRO A 156 18.04 -14.33 -11.27
N LEU A 157 17.02 -13.52 -11.00
CA LEU A 157 17.02 -12.08 -11.21
C LEU A 157 16.74 -11.36 -9.88
N ASP A 158 17.70 -10.57 -9.39
CA ASP A 158 17.49 -9.73 -8.21
C ASP A 158 16.62 -8.52 -8.60
N GLU A 159 15.48 -8.35 -7.93
CA GLU A 159 14.57 -7.21 -8.15
C GLU A 159 15.31 -5.86 -8.08
N ARG A 160 16.28 -5.71 -7.17
CA ARG A 160 17.01 -4.45 -6.97
C ARG A 160 17.83 -4.08 -8.20
N ILE A 161 18.45 -5.08 -8.84
CA ILE A 161 19.22 -4.91 -10.07
C ILE A 161 18.27 -4.61 -11.23
N LEU A 162 17.17 -5.35 -11.37
CA LEU A 162 16.16 -5.10 -12.41
C LEU A 162 15.62 -3.67 -12.34
N ARG A 163 15.29 -3.22 -11.13
CA ARG A 163 14.82 -1.86 -10.89
C ARG A 163 15.87 -0.82 -11.29
N HIS A 164 17.12 -1.02 -10.89
CA HIS A 164 18.21 -0.10 -11.22
C HIS A 164 18.41 0.00 -12.74
N ILE A 165 18.46 -1.13 -13.44
CA ILE A 165 18.53 -1.18 -14.91
C ILE A 165 17.36 -0.40 -15.52
N PHE A 166 16.15 -0.60 -15.01
CA PHE A 166 14.96 0.07 -15.54
C PHE A 166 14.92 1.58 -15.25
N GLU A 167 15.52 2.03 -14.14
CA GLU A 167 15.62 3.45 -13.80
C GLU A 167 16.70 4.17 -14.63
N GLU A 168 17.77 3.48 -14.98
CA GLU A 168 18.89 4.04 -15.77
C GLU A 168 18.68 3.93 -17.28
N GLN A 169 17.99 2.88 -17.74
CA GLN A 169 17.87 2.55 -19.17
C GLN A 169 16.42 2.54 -19.62
N ASP A 170 16.17 3.14 -20.78
CA ASP A 170 14.85 3.14 -21.41
C ASP A 170 14.61 1.82 -22.16
N VAL A 171 14.39 0.74 -21.38
CA VAL A 171 14.26 -0.64 -21.88
C VAL A 171 13.23 -0.74 -23.00
N VAL A 172 12.10 -0.04 -22.92
CA VAL A 172 11.03 -0.11 -23.92
C VAL A 172 11.36 0.75 -25.14
N GLY A 173 11.98 1.92 -24.94
CA GLY A 173 12.35 2.83 -26.03
C GLY A 173 13.45 2.31 -26.95
N GLU A 174 14.32 1.43 -26.45
CA GLU A 174 15.38 0.80 -27.26
C GLU A 174 14.90 -0.36 -28.15
N LEU A 175 13.66 -0.84 -27.96
CA LEU A 175 13.15 -1.99 -28.71
C LEU A 175 12.71 -1.59 -30.12
N LYS A 176 13.12 -2.39 -31.11
CA LYS A 176 12.62 -2.28 -32.49
C LYS A 176 11.11 -2.52 -32.56
N GLU A 177 10.62 -3.49 -31.78
CA GLU A 177 9.21 -3.84 -31.64
C GLU A 177 8.85 -3.79 -30.15
N PRO A 178 8.19 -2.72 -29.68
CA PRO A 178 7.90 -2.52 -28.27
C PRO A 178 6.75 -3.44 -27.84
N THR A 179 7.10 -4.68 -27.53
CA THR A 179 6.24 -5.70 -26.94
C THR A 179 6.73 -6.03 -25.55
N ILE A 180 5.82 -6.40 -24.64
CA ILE A 180 6.22 -6.73 -23.27
C ILE A 180 7.19 -7.93 -23.22
N HIS A 181 7.03 -8.87 -24.15
CA HIS A 181 7.92 -10.02 -24.31
C HIS A 181 9.35 -9.60 -24.65
N ALA A 182 9.52 -8.70 -25.62
CA ALA A 182 10.83 -8.17 -25.98
C ALA A 182 11.47 -7.39 -24.82
N ALA A 183 10.66 -6.66 -24.04
CA ALA A 183 11.14 -5.95 -22.85
C ALA A 183 11.62 -6.91 -21.75
N TYR A 184 10.89 -8.00 -21.48
CA TYR A 184 11.32 -9.01 -20.51
C TYR A 184 12.60 -9.71 -20.95
N SER A 185 12.69 -10.18 -22.20
CA SER A 185 13.91 -10.80 -22.72
C SER A 185 15.11 -9.86 -22.64
N ARG A 186 14.91 -8.56 -22.93
CA ARG A 186 15.95 -7.54 -22.80
C ARG A 186 16.38 -7.36 -21.35
N LEU A 187 15.46 -7.31 -20.40
CA LEU A 187 15.77 -7.19 -18.97
C LEU A 187 16.56 -8.39 -18.44
N VAL A 188 16.17 -9.62 -18.81
CA VAL A 188 16.90 -10.85 -18.46
C VAL A 188 18.34 -10.78 -18.98
N HIS A 189 18.51 -10.33 -20.23
CA HIS A 189 19.84 -10.15 -20.82
C HIS A 189 20.66 -9.09 -20.10
N LEU A 190 20.11 -7.89 -19.87
CA LEU A 190 20.80 -6.79 -19.19
C LEU A 190 21.19 -7.15 -17.76
N HIS A 191 20.35 -7.90 -17.05
CA HIS A 191 20.66 -8.41 -15.72
C HIS A 191 21.90 -9.31 -15.73
N SER A 192 22.05 -10.18 -16.73
CA SER A 192 23.23 -11.05 -16.84
C SER A 192 24.55 -10.29 -16.99
N GLU A 193 24.50 -9.06 -17.52
CA GLU A 193 25.66 -8.18 -17.71
C GLU A 193 26.00 -7.37 -16.45
N HIS A 194 25.02 -7.10 -15.58
CA HIS A 194 25.17 -6.27 -14.39
C HIS A 194 25.30 -7.12 -13.11
N LYS A 195 26.49 -7.17 -12.53
CA LYS A 195 26.75 -7.79 -11.21
C LYS A 195 27.12 -6.76 -10.13
N ALA A 196 26.46 -5.61 -10.14
CA ALA A 196 26.81 -4.53 -9.20
C ALA A 196 26.19 -4.78 -7.82
N ASP A 197 27.01 -4.64 -6.77
CA ASP A 197 26.54 -4.54 -5.39
C ASP A 197 25.78 -3.22 -5.21
N LEU A 198 24.45 -3.28 -5.25
CA LEU A 198 23.59 -2.13 -5.06
C LEU A 198 23.33 -1.86 -3.57
N SER A 199 23.34 -0.58 -3.20
CA SER A 199 23.07 -0.17 -1.82
C SER A 199 21.60 -0.43 -1.41
N PRO A 200 21.34 -0.86 -0.16
CA PRO A 200 20.04 -1.44 0.22
C PRO A 200 18.87 -0.47 0.50
N HIS A 201 18.91 0.81 0.14
CA HIS A 201 18.03 1.83 0.78
C HIS A 201 17.08 2.61 -0.15
N TYR A 202 16.01 1.98 -0.69
CA TYR A 202 14.88 2.74 -1.25
C TYR A 202 13.52 2.07 -1.02
N TRP A 203 12.71 2.65 -0.12
CA TRP A 203 11.46 2.09 0.38
C TRP A 203 10.24 2.37 -0.51
N PHE A 204 10.28 3.43 -1.32
CA PHE A 204 9.17 3.77 -2.23
C PHE A 204 9.42 3.37 -3.67
N ALA A 205 10.50 2.65 -3.97
CA ALA A 205 10.85 2.28 -5.33
C ALA A 205 10.15 1.00 -5.82
N GLU A 206 9.16 0.50 -5.07
CA GLU A 206 8.47 -0.77 -5.26
C GLU A 206 7.40 -0.77 -6.38
N LEU A 207 6.97 0.42 -6.82
CA LEU A 207 6.04 0.55 -7.96
C LEU A 207 6.76 0.67 -9.32
N TRP A 208 8.04 0.28 -9.39
CA TRP A 208 8.76 0.22 -10.66
C TRP A 208 8.10 -0.71 -11.71
N PRO A 209 7.44 -1.84 -11.37
CA PRO A 209 6.80 -2.67 -12.37
C PRO A 209 5.64 -1.95 -13.08
N ALA A 210 4.99 -0.99 -12.40
CA ALA A 210 3.96 -0.16 -13.00
C ALA A 210 4.50 0.61 -14.20
N LYS A 211 5.74 1.12 -14.10
CA LYS A 211 6.37 1.90 -15.17
C LYS A 211 6.57 1.06 -16.44
N LEU A 212 6.99 -0.20 -16.28
CA LEU A 212 7.16 -1.14 -17.39
C LEU A 212 5.81 -1.59 -17.95
N LEU A 213 4.92 -2.08 -17.09
CA LEU A 213 3.66 -2.70 -17.50
C LEU A 213 2.64 -1.70 -18.07
N LEU A 214 2.69 -0.44 -17.63
CA LEU A 214 1.78 0.62 -18.06
C LEU A 214 2.38 1.53 -19.13
N ASP A 215 3.57 1.20 -19.66
CA ASP A 215 4.20 2.00 -20.70
C ASP A 215 3.29 2.04 -21.96
N PRO A 216 2.87 3.23 -22.42
CA PRO A 216 1.98 3.36 -23.57
C PRO A 216 2.63 2.91 -24.89
N ARG A 217 3.97 2.85 -24.96
CA ARG A 217 4.71 2.40 -26.14
C ARG A 217 4.55 0.90 -26.38
N LEU A 218 4.18 0.13 -25.37
CA LEU A 218 3.89 -1.30 -25.53
C LEU A 218 2.61 -1.49 -26.36
N THR A 219 2.76 -2.02 -27.58
CA THR A 219 1.68 -2.11 -28.59
C THR A 219 0.94 -3.44 -28.60
N ASP A 220 1.47 -4.45 -27.90
CA ASP A 220 0.89 -5.78 -27.87
C ASP A 220 -0.51 -5.80 -27.21
N ARG A 221 -1.33 -6.81 -27.58
CA ARG A 221 -2.72 -6.92 -27.12
C ARG A 221 -2.80 -7.17 -25.60
N GLU A 222 -1.86 -7.92 -25.04
CA GLU A 222 -1.85 -8.24 -23.61
C GLU A 222 -1.60 -6.99 -22.77
N SER A 223 -0.61 -6.19 -23.13
CA SER A 223 -0.28 -4.93 -22.45
C SER A 223 -1.44 -3.94 -22.51
N ARG A 224 -2.12 -3.82 -23.66
CA ARG A 224 -3.33 -2.98 -23.79
C ARG A 224 -4.47 -3.44 -22.88
N ASN A 225 -4.73 -4.75 -22.86
CA ASN A 225 -5.76 -5.32 -21.99
C ASN A 225 -5.42 -5.11 -20.52
N PHE A 226 -4.16 -5.36 -20.13
CA PHE A 226 -3.69 -5.17 -18.76
C PHE A 226 -3.83 -3.71 -18.32
N ARG A 227 -3.39 -2.75 -19.15
CA ARG A 227 -3.58 -1.32 -18.86
C ARG A 227 -5.05 -0.97 -18.65
N CYS A 228 -5.95 -1.45 -19.50
CA CYS A 228 -7.38 -1.20 -19.34
C CYS A 228 -7.90 -1.71 -17.98
N VAL A 229 -7.62 -2.97 -17.64
CA VAL A 229 -8.02 -3.56 -16.35
C VAL A 229 -7.39 -2.83 -15.17
N PHE A 230 -6.10 -2.49 -15.26
CA PHE A 230 -5.40 -1.80 -14.19
C PHE A 230 -5.92 -0.38 -13.98
N HIS A 231 -6.28 0.34 -15.05
CA HIS A 231 -6.93 1.65 -14.94
C HIS A 231 -8.31 1.55 -14.27
N VAL A 232 -9.07 0.48 -14.50
CA VAL A 232 -10.32 0.23 -13.77
C VAL A 232 -10.04 0.03 -12.28
N VAL A 233 -9.02 -0.76 -11.92
CA VAL A 233 -8.60 -0.94 -10.51
C VAL A 233 -8.20 0.39 -9.88
N LEU A 234 -7.40 1.21 -10.58
CA LEU A 234 -7.01 2.55 -10.11
C LEU A 234 -8.22 3.49 -9.96
N ALA A 235 -9.19 3.43 -10.88
CA ALA A 235 -10.40 4.24 -10.80
C ALA A 235 -11.24 3.86 -9.57
N VAL A 236 -11.45 2.57 -9.32
CA VAL A 236 -12.14 2.07 -8.12
C VAL A 236 -11.38 2.51 -6.86
N ALA A 237 -10.05 2.35 -6.86
CA ALA A 237 -9.22 2.77 -5.75
C ALA A 237 -9.28 4.28 -5.49
N GLY A 238 -9.30 5.09 -6.55
CA GLY A 238 -9.47 6.54 -6.50
C GLY A 238 -10.81 6.93 -5.89
N VAL A 239 -11.90 6.26 -6.25
CA VAL A 239 -13.24 6.51 -5.67
C VAL A 239 -13.24 6.19 -4.17
N VAL A 240 -12.73 5.03 -3.75
CA VAL A 240 -12.67 4.64 -2.33
C VAL A 240 -11.84 5.64 -1.51
N ASN A 241 -10.69 6.06 -2.04
CA ASN A 241 -9.85 7.08 -1.40
C ASN A 241 -10.57 8.43 -1.33
N ALA A 242 -11.20 8.89 -2.42
CA ALA A 242 -11.91 10.16 -2.45
C ALA A 242 -13.08 10.18 -1.45
N THR A 243 -13.85 9.09 -1.35
CA THR A 243 -14.89 8.94 -0.33
C THR A 243 -14.30 8.98 1.07
N THR A 244 -13.20 8.26 1.32
CA THR A 244 -12.51 8.29 2.61
C THR A 244 -12.07 9.71 2.98
N LEU A 245 -11.39 10.41 2.07
CA LEU A 245 -10.93 11.78 2.29
C LEU A 245 -12.10 12.74 2.53
N GLY A 246 -13.22 12.58 1.82
CA GLY A 246 -14.43 13.37 2.05
C GLY A 246 -15.00 13.16 3.46
N VAL A 247 -15.05 11.91 3.93
CA VAL A 247 -15.48 11.58 5.31
C VAL A 247 -14.54 12.17 6.35
N LEU A 248 -13.22 12.00 6.17
CA LEU A 248 -12.21 12.54 7.09
C LEU A 248 -12.24 14.07 7.12
N ALA A 249 -12.35 14.73 5.97
CA ALA A 249 -12.44 16.18 5.88
C ALA A 249 -13.72 16.72 6.54
N SER A 250 -14.86 16.06 6.32
CA SER A 250 -16.12 16.42 6.97
C SER A 250 -16.03 16.28 8.49
N GLN A 251 -15.44 15.19 8.99
CA GLN A 251 -15.24 14.97 10.42
C GLN A 251 -14.26 15.98 11.01
N ALA A 252 -13.13 16.24 10.36
CA ALA A 252 -12.17 17.25 10.81
C ALA A 252 -12.77 18.65 10.83
N PHE A 253 -13.57 19.01 9.82
CA PHE A 253 -14.29 20.29 9.79
C PHE A 253 -15.25 20.40 10.96
N LYS A 254 -16.02 19.35 11.25
CA LYS A 254 -16.92 19.32 12.41
C LYS A 254 -16.15 19.53 13.73
N ASP A 255 -15.12 18.72 13.97
CA ASP A 255 -14.34 18.75 15.22
C ASP A 255 -13.64 20.12 15.42
N ILE A 256 -13.08 20.72 14.35
CA ILE A 256 -12.35 21.99 14.44
C ILE A 256 -13.28 23.20 14.42
N TYR A 257 -14.17 23.30 13.45
CA TYR A 257 -14.99 24.50 13.24
C TYR A 257 -16.24 24.50 14.11
N TYR A 258 -16.98 23.39 14.16
CA TYR A 258 -18.24 23.36 14.89
C TYR A 258 -18.01 23.17 16.40
N ASP A 259 -17.26 22.15 16.78
CA ASP A 259 -17.12 21.79 18.19
C ASP A 259 -16.08 22.70 18.89
N ALA A 260 -14.86 22.82 18.33
CA ALA A 260 -13.83 23.64 18.98
C ALA A 260 -14.05 25.16 18.86
N TRP A 261 -14.37 25.67 17.66
CA TRP A 261 -14.50 27.12 17.45
C TRP A 261 -15.87 27.67 17.87
N LEU A 262 -16.98 27.07 17.43
CA LEU A 262 -18.32 27.60 17.72
C LEU A 262 -18.84 27.22 19.12
N GLN A 263 -18.61 25.98 19.58
CA GLN A 263 -19.06 25.56 20.91
C GLN A 263 -18.03 25.79 22.03
N GLY A 264 -16.79 26.15 21.68
CA GLY A 264 -15.74 26.42 22.64
C GLY A 264 -15.20 25.17 23.35
N GLN A 265 -15.17 24.02 22.65
CA GLN A 265 -14.61 22.75 23.13
C GLN A 265 -13.19 22.53 22.55
N PRO A 266 -12.14 23.19 23.09
CA PRO A 266 -10.80 23.17 22.49
C PRO A 266 -10.15 21.77 22.44
N GLU A 267 -10.62 20.82 23.24
CA GLU A 267 -10.22 19.42 23.20
C GLU A 267 -10.47 18.75 21.83
N ASP A 268 -11.55 19.11 21.14
CA ASP A 268 -11.91 18.51 19.85
C ASP A 268 -11.02 19.02 18.71
N ALA A 269 -10.38 20.18 18.87
CA ALA A 269 -9.39 20.67 17.90
C ALA A 269 -8.21 19.69 17.76
N LEU A 270 -7.82 19.01 18.85
CA LEU A 270 -6.76 18.01 18.81
C LEU A 270 -7.19 16.75 18.05
N SER A 271 -8.43 16.29 18.24
CA SER A 271 -9.02 15.21 17.43
C SER A 271 -9.00 15.58 15.95
N GLY A 272 -9.52 16.77 15.61
CA GLY A 272 -9.54 17.27 14.24
C GLY A 272 -8.16 17.37 13.60
N ALA A 273 -7.13 17.81 14.34
CA ALA A 273 -5.75 17.87 13.87
C ALA A 273 -5.18 16.47 13.53
N VAL A 274 -5.46 15.45 14.35
CA VAL A 274 -5.08 14.05 14.07
C VAL A 274 -5.76 13.54 12.82
N ILE A 275 -7.06 13.82 12.65
CA ILE A 275 -7.83 13.41 11.46
C ILE A 275 -7.27 14.07 10.19
N LEU A 276 -6.95 15.37 10.24
CA LEU A 276 -6.30 16.07 9.13
C LEU A 276 -4.92 15.49 8.80
N ALA A 277 -4.10 15.16 9.80
CA ALA A 277 -2.80 14.55 9.56
C ALA A 277 -2.92 13.21 8.80
N HIS A 278 -3.90 12.38 9.16
CA HIS A 278 -4.19 11.13 8.43
C HIS A 278 -4.74 11.39 7.02
N ALA A 279 -5.61 12.39 6.85
CA ALA A 279 -6.13 12.76 5.54
C ALA A 279 -4.98 13.24 4.61
N VAL A 280 -4.05 14.04 5.12
CA VAL A 280 -2.83 14.43 4.38
C VAL A 280 -1.99 13.22 4.04
N PHE A 281 -1.73 12.31 5.00
CA PHE A 281 -0.98 11.09 4.75
C PHE A 281 -1.62 10.22 3.65
N LEU A 282 -2.93 9.99 3.71
CA LEU A 282 -3.67 9.23 2.70
C LEU A 282 -3.64 9.93 1.34
N SER A 283 -3.74 11.27 1.32
CA SER A 283 -3.62 12.05 0.08
C SER A 283 -2.23 11.91 -0.53
N CYS A 284 -1.17 11.94 0.28
CA CYS A 284 0.20 11.69 -0.16
C CYS A 284 0.40 10.25 -0.66
N LEU A 285 -0.21 9.26 -0.01
CA LEU A 285 -0.16 7.86 -0.44
C LEU A 285 -0.84 7.69 -1.81
N LEU A 286 -2.06 8.19 -1.96
CA LEU A 286 -2.80 8.16 -3.23
C LEU A 286 -2.02 8.89 -4.33
N TRP A 287 -1.52 10.10 -4.05
CA TRP A 287 -0.72 10.87 -4.99
C TRP A 287 0.49 10.06 -5.48
N LYS A 288 1.21 9.38 -4.57
CA LYS A 288 2.33 8.51 -4.95
C LYS A 288 1.90 7.33 -5.81
N CYS A 289 0.76 6.68 -5.51
CA CYS A 289 0.23 5.57 -6.30
C CYS A 289 -0.20 6.03 -7.71
N VAL A 290 -0.95 7.13 -7.81
CA VAL A 290 -1.50 7.64 -9.07
C VAL A 290 -0.42 8.30 -9.93
N MET A 291 0.36 9.23 -9.39
CA MET A 291 1.34 9.97 -10.18
C MET A 291 2.43 9.07 -10.73
N ARG A 292 2.82 8.02 -10.01
CA ARG A 292 3.81 7.07 -10.53
C ARG A 292 3.25 6.19 -11.64
N ALA A 293 1.94 5.95 -11.67
CA ALA A 293 1.28 5.30 -12.80
C ALA A 293 1.18 6.25 -14.01
N GLU A 294 0.82 7.52 -13.80
CA GLU A 294 0.52 8.48 -14.88
C GLU A 294 1.75 9.21 -15.46
N LEU A 295 2.78 9.51 -14.66
CA LEU A 295 3.99 10.21 -15.16
C LEU A 295 4.73 9.42 -16.25
N CYS A 296 4.52 8.10 -16.32
CA CYS A 296 5.00 7.29 -17.44
C CYS A 296 4.35 7.64 -18.77
N GLN A 297 3.11 8.15 -18.78
CA GLN A 297 2.43 8.50 -20.02
C GLN A 297 2.92 9.82 -20.62
N SER A 298 3.14 10.84 -19.78
CA SER A 298 3.49 12.18 -20.28
C SER A 298 4.92 12.27 -20.81
N SER A 299 5.85 11.50 -20.25
CA SER A 299 7.27 11.52 -20.63
C SER A 299 7.51 11.00 -22.05
N ALA A 300 6.68 10.07 -22.52
CA ALA A 300 6.79 9.48 -23.85
C ALA A 300 6.46 10.48 -24.99
N CYS A 301 5.68 11.53 -24.73
CA CYS A 301 5.36 12.56 -25.73
C CYS A 301 6.47 13.60 -25.94
N CYS A 302 7.35 13.82 -24.95
CA CYS A 302 8.38 14.87 -25.03
C CYS A 302 9.74 14.38 -25.54
N MET A 303 10.00 13.07 -25.59
CA MET A 303 11.23 12.50 -26.15
C MET A 303 11.11 12.12 -27.64
N ALA A 304 10.34 12.85 -28.42
CA ALA A 304 10.55 12.84 -29.86
C ALA A 304 11.92 13.48 -30.12
N ARG A 305 12.99 12.65 -30.14
CA ARG A 305 14.34 13.08 -30.49
C ARG A 305 14.23 13.93 -31.77
N PRO A 306 14.79 15.16 -31.80
CA PRO A 306 14.90 15.89 -33.03
C PRO A 306 15.62 14.97 -34.02
N LYS A 307 14.96 14.65 -35.14
CA LYS A 307 15.60 13.90 -36.21
C LYS A 307 16.83 14.70 -36.61
N GLU A 308 18.02 14.16 -36.33
CA GLU A 308 19.25 14.74 -36.87
C GLU A 308 19.09 14.79 -38.39
N PRO A 309 19.27 15.96 -39.02
CA PRO A 309 19.22 16.05 -40.47
C PRO A 309 20.38 15.24 -41.05
N CYS A 310 20.05 14.23 -41.87
CA CYS A 310 21.00 13.50 -42.69
C CYS A 310 21.73 14.42 -43.68
#